data_AF-A0A0K8WM28-F1
#
_entry.id   AF-A0A0K8WM28-F1
#
_cell.length_a   1.000
_cell.length_b   1.000
_cell.length_c   1.000
_cell.angle_alpha   90.00
_cell.angle_beta   90.00
_cell.angle_gamma   90.00
#
_symmetry.space_group_name_H-M   'P 1'
#
loop_
_entity.id
_entity.type
_entity.pdbx_description
1 polymer ?
#
loop_
_entity_poly.entity_id
_entity_poly.type
_entity_poly.pdbx_seq_one_letter_code
_entity_poly.pdbx_strand_id
1 'polypeptide(L)'
;MDLQQLEVEARQAALKDIKNMLQRPGQLEKVDQFLHRVARKKASVEALLKTGMQNQLDGVRVGLKQLETCLQDVKEVRQRMREVDRLLEGVPEIYDALEVVREENTKHSQYATAMENLKHIFNVEASVSKTMTLIDEDKLLNAHQCLADLENSRDDLLYELHKQPKQHASDKITLKRHFETVDTVSQALEKKLRLILSRTLNTVRKEPTVIVTALRIIEREEKNDQFALQQQKVTGFLPPGRPKKWRSMALKILQEAVVTRIEGSKLEERADNKMWLVRDLEILRQIILEDLRVVKSLCVPCFPPHYNIFNEYVKMYHEGLSSYLDNIAKSGLEGNEYVSMLSWVMNTYPGVELMSHPDLRVDIQQVVGPLLRPEHLKSLEDEYLRNMQRNYQEWMTKTAETEKQEWFSDQPPEQEQYYHTSAPVIIFQMIDQHLQVTNTIHSELTFKALVMSIQQVEVFGQSYLKNVIELKEHHFRNRDQIKYFTHYIITIVNNSQQMVELAQQMKQLYWPKSRTEHYEDFEKLLTTFQRIRAHATNYLLEEAFLDMECHFNDLFTLKWLGSTISVDTICVTLLDYFQVCFYK
;
A
#
# COMPACT_ATOMS: atom_id res chain seq x y z
N MET A 1 29.19 -37.45 -36.96
CA MET A 1 30.33 -37.68 -36.05
C MET A 1 31.24 -38.67 -36.73
N ASP A 2 32.49 -38.30 -36.98
CA ASP A 2 33.46 -39.19 -37.59
C ASP A 2 34.00 -40.17 -36.54
N LEU A 3 33.56 -41.42 -36.62
CA LEU A 3 33.90 -42.49 -35.66
C LEU A 3 35.41 -42.71 -35.55
N GLN A 4 36.14 -42.45 -36.64
CA GLN A 4 37.59 -42.63 -36.68
C GLN A 4 38.33 -41.57 -35.85
N GLN A 5 37.86 -40.32 -35.86
CA GLN A 5 38.45 -39.26 -35.03
C GLN A 5 38.22 -39.49 -33.54
N LEU A 6 37.00 -39.90 -33.16
CA LEU A 6 36.67 -40.22 -31.76
C LEU A 6 37.46 -41.43 -31.24
N GLU A 7 37.72 -42.43 -32.08
CA GLU A 7 38.57 -43.56 -31.72
C GLU A 7 40.02 -43.13 -31.47
N VAL A 8 40.56 -42.24 -32.31
CA VAL A 8 41.92 -41.70 -32.15
C VAL A 8 42.02 -40.86 -30.87
N GLU A 9 41.06 -39.99 -30.58
CA GLU A 9 41.01 -39.21 -29.35
C GLU A 9 40.88 -40.09 -28.10
N ALA A 10 40.01 -41.11 -28.14
CA ALA A 10 39.83 -42.06 -27.04
C ALA A 10 41.11 -42.87 -26.77
N ARG A 11 41.82 -43.29 -27.83
CA ARG A 11 43.12 -43.97 -27.69
C ARG A 11 44.18 -43.04 -27.10
N GLN A 12 44.24 -41.78 -27.52
CA GLN A 12 45.18 -40.79 -26.96
C GLN A 12 44.89 -40.48 -25.48
N ALA A 13 43.61 -40.36 -25.10
CA ALA A 13 43.19 -40.17 -23.71
C ALA A 13 43.52 -41.40 -22.85
N ALA A 14 43.25 -42.61 -23.35
CA ALA A 14 43.59 -43.85 -22.67
C ALA A 14 45.11 -44.01 -22.45
N LEU A 15 45.92 -43.64 -23.45
CA LEU A 15 47.39 -43.62 -23.33
C LEU A 15 47.86 -42.63 -22.27
N LYS A 16 47.27 -41.43 -22.20
CA LYS A 16 47.59 -40.42 -21.19
C LYS A 16 47.21 -40.92 -19.78
N ASP A 17 46.06 -41.56 -19.64
CA ASP A 17 45.60 -42.14 -18.38
C ASP A 17 46.48 -43.30 -17.90
N ILE A 18 46.87 -44.21 -18.79
CA ILE A 18 47.79 -45.30 -18.46
C ILE A 18 49.16 -44.75 -18.05
N LYS A 19 49.67 -43.74 -18.77
CA LYS A 19 50.94 -43.07 -18.44
C LYS A 19 50.91 -42.38 -17.08
N ASN A 20 49.76 -41.84 -16.69
CA ASN A 20 49.56 -41.24 -15.37
C ASN A 20 49.42 -42.28 -14.24
N MET A 21 48.91 -43.48 -14.52
CA MET A 21 48.72 -44.54 -13.52
C MET A 21 50.01 -45.32 -13.19
N LEU A 22 50.98 -45.38 -14.11
CA LEU A 22 52.21 -46.18 -14.00
C LEU A 22 53.47 -45.31 -14.04
N GLN A 23 53.63 -44.40 -13.07
CA GLN A 23 54.76 -43.46 -13.02
C GLN A 23 56.00 -44.00 -12.29
N ARG A 24 55.86 -45.03 -11.42
CA ARG A 24 56.98 -45.61 -10.64
C ARG A 24 57.02 -47.14 -10.79
N PRO A 25 58.22 -47.79 -10.76
CA PRO A 25 58.36 -49.23 -11.00
C PRO A 25 57.54 -50.13 -10.04
N GLY A 26 57.44 -49.77 -8.75
CA GLY A 26 56.64 -50.53 -7.76
C GLY A 26 55.12 -50.47 -7.97
N GLN A 27 54.62 -49.67 -8.92
CA GLN A 27 53.19 -49.64 -9.27
C GLN A 27 52.81 -50.75 -10.26
N LEU A 28 53.78 -51.47 -10.84
CA LEU A 28 53.56 -52.62 -11.72
C LEU A 28 52.92 -53.81 -10.98
N GLU A 29 53.15 -53.96 -9.67
CA GLU A 29 52.51 -54.99 -8.85
C GLU A 29 50.98 -54.80 -8.72
N LYS A 30 50.47 -53.59 -9.01
CA LYS A 30 49.03 -53.25 -8.93
C LYS A 30 48.31 -53.33 -10.28
N VAL A 31 48.99 -53.76 -11.35
CA VAL A 31 48.42 -53.82 -12.71
C VAL A 31 47.19 -54.71 -12.78
N ASP A 32 47.18 -55.88 -12.11
CA ASP A 32 46.02 -56.76 -12.08
C ASP A 32 44.78 -56.10 -11.45
N GLN A 33 44.99 -55.29 -10.40
CA GLN A 33 43.90 -54.53 -9.77
C GLN A 33 43.37 -53.45 -10.70
N PHE A 34 44.24 -52.77 -11.46
CA PHE A 34 43.83 -51.80 -12.48
C PHE A 34 43.12 -52.46 -13.66
N LEU A 35 43.58 -53.61 -14.14
CA LEU A 35 42.92 -54.41 -15.17
C LEU A 35 41.51 -54.83 -14.74
N HIS A 36 41.34 -55.32 -13.52
CA HIS A 36 40.02 -55.64 -12.98
C HIS A 36 39.11 -54.41 -12.86
N ARG A 37 39.66 -53.25 -12.45
CA ARG A 37 38.90 -52.00 -12.37
C ARG A 37 38.44 -51.51 -13.75
N VAL A 38 39.33 -51.56 -14.75
CA VAL A 38 39.01 -51.16 -16.14
C VAL A 38 38.02 -52.15 -16.76
N ALA A 39 38.20 -53.46 -16.54
CA ALA A 39 37.26 -54.48 -17.01
C ALA A 39 35.86 -54.29 -16.41
N ARG A 40 35.75 -54.00 -15.10
CA ARG A 40 34.46 -53.67 -14.46
C ARG A 40 33.84 -52.40 -15.02
N LYS A 41 34.63 -51.34 -15.22
CA LYS A 41 34.15 -50.10 -15.86
C LYS A 41 33.65 -50.34 -17.28
N LYS A 42 34.41 -51.11 -18.08
CA LYS A 42 34.02 -51.49 -19.45
C LYS A 42 32.70 -52.27 -19.44
N ALA A 43 32.59 -53.32 -18.61
CA ALA A 43 31.36 -54.12 -18.51
C ALA A 43 30.16 -53.27 -18.07
N SER A 44 30.35 -52.31 -17.16
CA SER A 44 29.31 -51.37 -16.74
C SER A 44 28.89 -50.43 -17.86
N VAL A 45 29.83 -49.87 -18.62
CA VAL A 45 29.53 -48.99 -19.75
C VAL A 45 28.87 -49.77 -20.88
N GLU A 46 29.32 -50.99 -21.17
CA GLU A 46 28.69 -51.87 -22.16
C GLU A 46 27.25 -52.26 -21.76
N ALA A 47 27.01 -52.54 -20.47
CA ALA A 47 25.66 -52.79 -19.97
C ALA A 47 24.77 -51.54 -20.09
N LEU A 48 25.29 -50.36 -19.74
CA LEU A 48 24.56 -49.08 -19.88
C LEU A 48 24.26 -48.76 -21.35
N LEU A 49 25.22 -48.96 -22.26
CA LEU A 49 25.02 -48.77 -23.70
C LEU A 49 24.02 -49.77 -24.28
N LYS A 50 24.07 -51.03 -23.86
CA LYS A 50 23.11 -52.05 -24.30
C LYS A 50 21.70 -51.70 -23.86
N THR A 51 21.52 -51.30 -22.60
CA THR A 51 20.23 -50.85 -22.07
C THR A 51 19.77 -49.56 -22.75
N GLY A 52 20.66 -48.59 -22.95
CA GLY A 52 20.35 -47.34 -23.64
C GLY A 52 19.93 -47.55 -25.10
N MET A 53 20.66 -48.40 -25.83
CA MET A 53 20.35 -48.74 -27.21
C MET A 53 19.05 -49.54 -27.32
N GLN A 54 18.81 -50.47 -26.39
CA GLN A 54 17.53 -51.20 -26.31
C GLN A 54 16.37 -50.25 -26.07
N ASN A 55 16.49 -49.32 -25.11
CA ASN A 55 15.45 -48.33 -24.82
C ASN A 55 15.17 -47.41 -26.03
N GLN A 56 16.21 -46.99 -26.76
CA GLN A 56 16.04 -46.17 -27.97
C GLN A 56 15.38 -46.97 -29.11
N LEU A 57 15.79 -48.23 -29.32
CA LEU A 57 15.18 -49.11 -30.32
C LEU A 57 13.73 -49.43 -29.99
N ASP A 58 13.42 -49.70 -28.72
CA ASP A 58 12.05 -49.93 -28.26
C ASP A 58 11.21 -48.65 -28.39
N GLY A 59 11.77 -47.49 -28.08
CA GLY A 59 11.13 -46.19 -28.31
C GLY A 59 10.81 -45.94 -29.79
N VAL A 60 11.76 -46.19 -30.68
CA VAL A 60 11.56 -46.06 -32.14
C VAL A 60 10.53 -47.07 -32.65
N ARG A 61 10.58 -48.32 -32.17
CA ARG A 61 9.63 -49.36 -32.55
C ARG A 61 8.20 -49.04 -32.10
N VAL A 62 8.04 -48.57 -30.86
CA VAL A 62 6.74 -48.13 -30.34
C VAL A 62 6.26 -46.90 -31.12
N GLY A 63 7.14 -45.93 -31.37
CA GLY A 63 6.82 -44.74 -32.16
C GLY A 63 6.36 -45.08 -33.58
N LEU A 64 7.05 -45.97 -34.28
CA LEU A 64 6.65 -46.45 -35.61
C LEU A 64 5.29 -47.15 -35.59
N LYS A 65 5.06 -48.03 -34.61
CA LYS A 65 3.79 -48.74 -34.46
C LYS A 65 2.63 -47.78 -34.17
N GLN A 66 2.87 -46.76 -33.34
CA GLN A 66 1.89 -45.70 -33.09
C GLN A 66 1.60 -44.89 -34.35
N LEU A 67 2.62 -44.56 -35.14
CA LEU A 67 2.47 -43.82 -36.39
C LEU A 67 1.67 -44.60 -37.43
N GLU A 68 1.92 -45.90 -37.55
CA GLU A 68 1.17 -46.80 -38.42
C GLU A 68 -0.30 -46.88 -37.99
N THR A 69 -0.54 -47.01 -36.67
CA THR A 69 -1.90 -47.04 -36.10
C THR A 69 -2.64 -45.72 -36.37
N CYS A 70 -2.02 -44.57 -36.09
CA CYS A 70 -2.63 -43.26 -36.37
C CYS A 70 -2.94 -43.07 -37.85
N LEU A 71 -2.09 -43.57 -38.76
CA LEU A 71 -2.33 -43.47 -40.19
C LEU A 71 -3.52 -44.33 -40.63
N GLN A 72 -3.70 -45.49 -40.01
CA GLN A 72 -4.87 -46.34 -40.20
C GLN A 72 -6.15 -45.69 -39.65
N ASP A 73 -6.10 -45.16 -38.42
CA ASP A 73 -7.23 -44.48 -37.78
C ASP A 73 -7.69 -43.27 -38.60
N VAL A 74 -6.75 -42.46 -39.12
CA VAL A 74 -7.09 -41.29 -39.97
C VAL A 74 -7.76 -41.73 -41.28
N LYS A 75 -7.34 -42.85 -41.87
CA LYS A 75 -7.99 -43.40 -43.08
C LYS A 75 -9.41 -43.86 -42.76
N GLU A 76 -9.60 -44.56 -41.63
CA GLU A 76 -10.91 -45.02 -41.19
C GLU A 76 -11.84 -43.83 -40.91
N VAL A 77 -11.40 -42.83 -40.13
CA VAL A 77 -12.19 -41.64 -39.83
C VAL A 77 -12.58 -40.90 -41.11
N ARG A 78 -11.68 -40.76 -42.09
CA ARG A 78 -12.03 -40.16 -43.39
C ARG A 78 -13.07 -40.97 -44.15
N GLN A 79 -12.99 -42.30 -44.10
CA GLN A 79 -13.98 -43.16 -44.74
C GLN A 79 -15.34 -43.03 -44.05
N ARG A 80 -15.38 -43.06 -42.71
CA ARG A 80 -16.60 -42.88 -41.91
C ARG A 80 -17.22 -41.50 -42.13
N MET A 81 -16.43 -40.44 -42.20
CA MET A 81 -16.95 -39.09 -42.50
C MET A 81 -17.60 -39.02 -43.89
N ARG A 82 -16.98 -39.61 -44.92
CA ARG A 82 -17.62 -39.68 -46.24
C ARG A 82 -18.89 -40.52 -46.25
N GLU A 83 -18.94 -41.58 -45.44
CA GLU A 83 -20.13 -42.40 -45.28
C GLU A 83 -21.26 -41.60 -44.62
N VAL A 84 -20.95 -40.82 -43.58
CA VAL A 84 -21.88 -39.89 -42.92
C VAL A 84 -22.36 -38.82 -43.90
N ASP A 85 -21.47 -38.16 -44.66
CA ASP A 85 -21.86 -37.16 -45.65
C ASP A 85 -22.85 -37.74 -46.68
N ARG A 86 -22.56 -38.93 -47.22
CA ARG A 86 -23.47 -39.62 -48.16
C ARG A 86 -24.82 -39.97 -47.55
N LEU A 87 -24.85 -40.38 -46.27
CA LEU A 87 -26.11 -40.66 -45.58
C LEU A 87 -26.92 -39.38 -45.30
N LEU A 88 -26.24 -38.24 -45.16
CA LEU A 88 -26.87 -36.94 -44.89
C LEU A 88 -27.37 -36.23 -46.15
N GLU A 89 -26.91 -36.60 -47.36
CA GLU A 89 -27.32 -35.98 -48.64
C GLU A 89 -28.85 -35.98 -48.84
N GLY A 90 -29.57 -37.00 -48.38
CA GLY A 90 -31.04 -37.10 -48.50
C GLY A 90 -31.84 -36.46 -47.35
N VAL A 91 -31.18 -35.98 -46.30
CA VAL A 91 -31.86 -35.39 -45.13
C VAL A 91 -32.64 -34.11 -45.45
N PRO A 92 -32.19 -33.21 -46.35
CA PRO A 92 -32.97 -32.02 -46.71
C PRO A 92 -34.33 -32.37 -47.35
N GLU A 93 -34.37 -33.35 -48.24
CA GLU A 93 -35.63 -33.78 -48.89
C GLU A 93 -36.58 -34.43 -47.88
N ILE A 94 -36.06 -35.21 -46.94
CA ILE A 94 -36.84 -35.80 -45.83
C ILE A 94 -37.31 -34.71 -44.86
N TYR A 95 -36.47 -33.69 -44.61
CA TYR A 95 -36.83 -32.54 -43.80
C TYR A 95 -38.02 -31.82 -44.43
N ASP A 96 -38.04 -31.58 -45.73
CA ASP A 96 -39.18 -30.93 -46.38
C ASP A 96 -40.43 -31.83 -46.37
N ALA A 97 -40.29 -33.13 -46.65
CA ALA A 97 -41.40 -34.08 -46.66
C ALA A 97 -42.09 -34.27 -45.29
N LEU A 98 -41.36 -34.09 -44.19
CA LEU A 98 -41.87 -34.24 -42.81
C LEU A 98 -42.42 -32.95 -42.19
N GLU A 99 -42.66 -31.90 -42.99
CA GLU A 99 -43.19 -30.63 -42.49
C GLU A 99 -44.48 -30.80 -41.67
N VAL A 100 -45.45 -31.57 -42.18
CA VAL A 100 -46.73 -31.84 -41.49
C VAL A 100 -46.53 -32.54 -40.14
N VAL A 101 -45.59 -33.48 -40.07
CA VAL A 101 -45.27 -34.20 -38.83
C VAL A 101 -44.59 -33.28 -37.82
N ARG A 102 -43.73 -32.36 -38.27
CA ARG A 102 -43.13 -31.35 -37.40
C ARG A 102 -44.16 -30.37 -36.85
N GLU A 103 -45.11 -29.93 -37.67
CA GLU A 103 -46.19 -29.07 -37.21
C GLU A 103 -47.02 -29.76 -36.13
N GLU A 104 -47.41 -31.02 -36.33
CA GLU A 104 -48.15 -31.80 -35.32
C GLU A 104 -47.29 -32.10 -34.08
N ASN A 105 -46.00 -32.41 -34.23
CA ASN A 105 -45.09 -32.58 -33.10
C ASN A 105 -44.93 -31.28 -32.30
N THR A 106 -44.92 -30.13 -32.97
CA THR A 106 -44.85 -28.82 -32.30
C THR A 106 -46.11 -28.57 -31.49
N LYS A 107 -47.30 -28.87 -32.05
CA LYS A 107 -48.57 -28.80 -31.30
C LYS A 107 -48.59 -29.77 -30.12
N HIS A 108 -48.18 -31.02 -30.33
CA HIS A 108 -48.16 -32.03 -29.26
C HIS A 108 -47.16 -31.67 -28.15
N SER A 109 -45.98 -31.16 -28.51
CA SER A 109 -44.99 -30.64 -27.56
C SER A 109 -45.56 -29.48 -26.76
N GLN A 110 -46.28 -28.54 -27.38
CA GLN A 110 -46.93 -27.44 -26.67
C GLN A 110 -47.99 -27.93 -25.69
N TYR A 111 -48.85 -28.88 -26.11
CA TYR A 111 -49.85 -29.46 -25.21
C TYR A 111 -49.21 -30.25 -24.07
N ALA A 112 -48.14 -31.00 -24.33
CA ALA A 112 -47.40 -31.73 -23.31
C ALA A 112 -46.79 -30.76 -22.28
N THR A 113 -46.08 -29.72 -22.74
CA THR A 113 -45.51 -28.68 -21.86
C THR A 113 -46.60 -27.95 -21.06
N ALA A 114 -47.73 -27.63 -21.69
CA ALA A 114 -48.86 -27.01 -21.00
C ALA A 114 -49.50 -27.96 -19.97
N MET A 115 -49.58 -29.26 -20.27
CA MET A 115 -50.18 -30.29 -19.41
C MET A 115 -49.27 -30.65 -18.21
N GLU A 116 -47.95 -30.65 -18.41
CA GLU A 116 -46.97 -30.78 -17.33
C GLU A 116 -46.97 -29.54 -16.42
N ASN A 117 -46.99 -28.34 -17.00
CA ASN A 117 -47.03 -27.08 -16.25
C ASN A 117 -48.41 -26.69 -15.72
N LEU A 118 -49.47 -27.42 -16.09
CA LEU A 118 -50.86 -27.12 -15.73
C LEU A 118 -51.02 -27.03 -14.21
N LYS A 119 -50.37 -27.92 -13.45
CA LYS A 119 -50.38 -27.90 -11.97
C LYS A 119 -49.81 -26.61 -11.41
N HIS A 120 -48.77 -26.06 -12.03
CA HIS A 120 -48.13 -24.82 -11.59
C HIS A 120 -48.92 -23.60 -12.04
N ILE A 121 -49.52 -23.62 -13.25
CA ILE A 121 -50.39 -22.55 -13.77
C ILE A 121 -51.62 -22.34 -12.89
N PHE A 122 -52.31 -23.40 -12.46
CA PHE A 122 -53.51 -23.26 -11.62
C PHE A 122 -53.20 -22.98 -10.14
N ASN A 123 -52.01 -23.36 -9.66
CA ASN A 123 -51.63 -23.19 -8.26
C ASN A 123 -50.60 -22.07 -8.04
N VAL A 124 -50.42 -21.13 -8.98
CA VAL A 124 -49.42 -20.05 -8.84
C VAL A 124 -49.65 -19.29 -7.55
N GLU A 125 -50.86 -18.78 -7.29
CA GLU A 125 -51.15 -17.96 -6.10
C GLU A 125 -50.94 -18.72 -4.78
N ALA A 126 -51.37 -19.99 -4.73
CA ALA A 126 -51.16 -20.85 -3.55
C ALA A 126 -49.67 -21.15 -3.33
N SER A 127 -48.92 -21.41 -4.41
CA SER A 127 -47.48 -21.69 -4.36
C SER A 127 -46.67 -20.44 -4.00
N VAL A 128 -47.06 -19.27 -4.52
CA VAL A 128 -46.52 -17.96 -4.16
C VAL A 128 -46.74 -17.69 -2.67
N SER A 129 -47.96 -17.86 -2.19
CA SER A 129 -48.30 -17.66 -0.76
C SER A 129 -47.50 -18.59 0.14
N LYS A 130 -47.42 -19.88 -0.21
CA LYS A 130 -46.59 -20.87 0.50
C LYS A 130 -45.12 -20.48 0.50
N THR A 131 -44.58 -20.02 -0.64
CA THR A 131 -43.18 -19.62 -0.75
C THR A 131 -42.89 -18.39 0.12
N MET A 132 -43.82 -17.43 0.17
CA MET A 132 -43.69 -16.26 1.05
C MET A 132 -43.67 -16.67 2.53
N THR A 133 -44.57 -17.55 2.98
CA THR A 133 -44.54 -18.08 4.35
C THR A 133 -43.23 -18.80 4.66
N LEU A 134 -42.66 -19.56 3.72
CA LEU A 134 -41.36 -20.20 3.90
C LEU A 134 -40.19 -19.21 4.01
N ILE A 135 -40.28 -18.05 3.33
CA ILE A 135 -39.30 -16.95 3.47
C ILE A 135 -39.42 -16.32 4.86
N ASP A 136 -40.65 -16.13 5.35
CA ASP A 136 -40.91 -15.58 6.69
C ASP A 136 -40.43 -16.52 7.80
N GLU A 137 -40.57 -17.85 7.61
CA GLU A 137 -40.08 -18.90 8.52
C GLU A 137 -38.57 -19.21 8.40
N ASP A 138 -37.79 -18.44 7.63
CA ASP A 138 -36.35 -18.65 7.41
C ASP A 138 -35.97 -20.00 6.75
N LYS A 139 -36.93 -20.72 6.15
CA LYS A 139 -36.71 -21.98 5.42
C LYS A 139 -36.28 -21.73 3.97
N LEU A 140 -35.18 -21.01 3.80
CA LEU A 140 -34.77 -20.42 2.51
C LEU A 140 -34.50 -21.43 1.39
N LEU A 141 -33.98 -22.63 1.69
CA LEU A 141 -33.75 -23.66 0.66
C LEU A 141 -35.05 -24.15 0.04
N ASN A 142 -36.07 -24.36 0.87
CA ASN A 142 -37.36 -24.83 0.41
C ASN A 142 -38.09 -23.70 -0.33
N ALA A 143 -37.97 -22.46 0.16
CA ALA A 143 -38.48 -21.30 -0.55
C ALA A 143 -37.81 -21.13 -1.93
N HIS A 144 -36.48 -21.29 -2.02
CA HIS A 144 -35.75 -21.23 -3.28
C HIS A 144 -36.18 -22.34 -4.24
N GLN A 145 -36.39 -23.57 -3.77
CA GLN A 145 -36.88 -24.66 -4.60
C GLN A 145 -38.27 -24.36 -5.16
N CYS A 146 -39.21 -23.92 -4.33
CA CYS A 146 -40.55 -23.55 -4.80
C CYS A 146 -40.52 -22.38 -5.79
N LEU A 147 -39.65 -21.39 -5.57
CA LEU A 147 -39.46 -20.30 -6.51
C LEU A 147 -38.85 -20.77 -7.83
N ALA A 148 -37.87 -21.67 -7.80
CA ALA A 148 -37.24 -22.22 -8.99
C ALA A 148 -38.24 -23.03 -9.84
N ASP A 149 -39.12 -23.81 -9.21
CA ASP A 149 -40.18 -24.53 -9.92
C ASP A 149 -41.14 -23.55 -10.63
N LEU A 150 -41.52 -22.45 -9.96
CA LEU A 150 -42.36 -21.40 -10.55
C LEU A 150 -41.66 -20.63 -11.68
N GLU A 151 -40.38 -20.29 -11.51
CA GLU A 151 -39.57 -19.64 -12.56
C GLU A 151 -39.39 -20.56 -13.77
N ASN A 152 -39.08 -21.85 -13.57
CA ASN A 152 -38.93 -22.81 -14.65
C ASN A 152 -40.25 -22.99 -15.43
N SER A 153 -41.39 -23.15 -14.74
CA SER A 153 -42.69 -23.23 -15.42
C SER A 153 -43.00 -21.99 -16.24
N ARG A 154 -42.71 -20.80 -15.72
CA ARG A 154 -42.86 -19.54 -16.47
C ARG A 154 -41.95 -19.51 -17.70
N ASP A 155 -40.69 -19.88 -17.51
CA ASP A 155 -39.65 -19.78 -18.53
C ASP A 155 -39.87 -20.80 -19.66
N ASP A 156 -40.33 -22.01 -19.35
CA ASP A 156 -40.72 -23.04 -20.32
C ASP A 156 -41.91 -22.58 -21.19
N LEU A 157 -42.95 -21.99 -20.57
CA LEU A 157 -44.10 -21.44 -21.31
C LEU A 157 -43.69 -20.28 -22.21
N LEU A 158 -42.80 -19.41 -21.72
CA LEU A 158 -42.27 -18.30 -22.52
C LEU A 158 -41.35 -18.77 -23.64
N TYR A 159 -40.61 -19.85 -23.44
CA TYR A 159 -39.77 -20.46 -24.48
C TYR A 159 -40.61 -21.11 -25.57
N GLU A 160 -41.66 -21.85 -25.22
CA GLU A 160 -42.60 -22.41 -26.22
C GLU A 160 -43.31 -21.30 -27.01
N LEU A 161 -43.67 -20.19 -26.36
CA LEU A 161 -44.19 -19.01 -27.06
C LEU A 161 -43.14 -18.39 -28.00
N HIS A 162 -41.86 -18.38 -27.59
CA HIS A 162 -40.78 -17.83 -28.41
C HIS A 162 -40.51 -18.65 -29.69
N LYS A 163 -40.68 -19.98 -29.63
CA LYS A 163 -40.56 -20.87 -30.80
C LYS A 163 -41.62 -20.58 -31.88
N GLN A 164 -42.74 -19.98 -31.52
CA GLN A 164 -43.82 -19.75 -32.47
C GLN A 164 -43.48 -18.61 -33.45
N PRO A 165 -43.69 -18.81 -34.77
CA PRO A 165 -43.38 -17.81 -35.79
C PRO A 165 -44.28 -16.56 -35.72
N LYS A 166 -45.44 -16.64 -35.04
CA LYS A 166 -46.35 -15.51 -34.80
C LYS A 166 -46.36 -15.17 -33.31
N GLN A 167 -45.43 -14.32 -32.88
CA GLN A 167 -45.40 -13.82 -31.51
C GLN A 167 -46.56 -12.83 -31.29
N HIS A 168 -47.71 -13.31 -30.81
CA HIS A 168 -48.81 -12.44 -30.43
C HIS A 168 -48.43 -11.69 -29.14
N ALA A 169 -48.28 -10.37 -29.23
CA ALA A 169 -47.88 -9.52 -28.09
C ALA A 169 -48.86 -9.62 -26.90
N SER A 170 -50.14 -9.92 -27.16
CA SER A 170 -51.17 -10.14 -26.14
C SER A 170 -50.85 -11.31 -25.21
N ASP A 171 -50.32 -12.41 -25.74
CA ASP A 171 -50.14 -13.66 -25.00
C ASP A 171 -48.92 -13.54 -24.08
N LYS A 172 -47.89 -12.82 -24.56
CA LYS A 172 -46.74 -12.42 -23.76
C LYS A 172 -47.13 -11.49 -22.61
N ILE A 173 -48.07 -10.56 -22.82
CA ILE A 173 -48.57 -9.65 -21.78
C ILE A 173 -49.39 -10.42 -20.74
N THR A 174 -50.26 -11.33 -21.18
CA THR A 174 -51.08 -12.16 -20.29
C THR A 174 -50.23 -13.06 -19.40
N LEU A 175 -49.24 -13.75 -19.97
CA LEU A 175 -48.29 -14.58 -19.19
C LEU A 175 -47.47 -13.73 -18.22
N LYS A 176 -46.97 -12.57 -18.65
CA LYS A 176 -46.24 -11.67 -17.75
C LYS A 176 -47.09 -11.22 -16.56
N ARG A 177 -48.35 -10.84 -16.79
CA ARG A 177 -49.27 -10.43 -15.72
C ARG A 177 -49.56 -11.59 -14.76
N HIS A 178 -49.72 -12.80 -15.29
CA HIS A 178 -50.01 -13.98 -14.47
C HIS A 178 -48.84 -14.36 -13.54
N PHE A 179 -47.60 -14.14 -13.99
CA PHE A 179 -46.39 -14.47 -13.23
C PHE A 179 -45.74 -13.27 -12.52
N GLU A 180 -46.37 -12.09 -12.51
CA GLU A 180 -45.85 -10.88 -11.86
C GLU A 180 -45.63 -11.07 -10.34
N THR A 181 -46.49 -11.88 -9.71
CA THR A 181 -46.36 -12.24 -8.29
C THR A 181 -45.10 -13.07 -8.00
N VAL A 182 -44.59 -13.83 -8.97
CA VAL A 182 -43.35 -14.62 -8.83
C VAL A 182 -42.14 -13.69 -8.76
N ASP A 183 -42.12 -12.60 -9.52
CA ASP A 183 -41.06 -11.59 -9.44
C ASP A 183 -41.04 -10.92 -8.06
N THR A 184 -42.20 -10.71 -7.44
CA THR A 184 -42.32 -10.17 -6.08
C THR A 184 -41.71 -11.12 -5.04
N VAL A 185 -41.97 -12.43 -5.16
CA VAL A 185 -41.37 -13.45 -4.28
C VAL A 185 -39.86 -13.55 -4.48
N SER A 186 -39.39 -13.47 -5.73
CA SER A 186 -37.96 -13.43 -6.06
C SER A 186 -37.26 -12.25 -5.40
N GLN A 187 -37.87 -11.06 -5.44
CA GLN A 187 -37.37 -9.87 -4.74
C GLN A 187 -37.41 -10.01 -3.21
N ALA A 188 -38.43 -10.67 -2.65
CA ALA A 188 -38.52 -10.91 -1.22
C ALA A 188 -37.39 -11.85 -0.73
N LEU A 189 -37.13 -12.93 -1.47
CA LEU A 189 -36.01 -13.83 -1.20
C LEU A 189 -34.67 -13.11 -1.33
N GLU A 190 -34.50 -12.30 -2.38
CA GLU A 190 -33.31 -11.47 -2.56
C GLU A 190 -33.07 -10.53 -1.37
N LYS A 191 -34.10 -9.79 -0.93
CA LYS A 191 -34.00 -8.90 0.25
C LYS A 191 -33.59 -9.65 1.50
N LYS A 192 -34.14 -10.85 1.72
CA LYS A 192 -33.80 -11.70 2.87
C LYS A 192 -32.34 -12.17 2.80
N LEU A 193 -31.86 -12.58 1.63
CA LEU A 193 -30.46 -12.94 1.41
C LEU A 193 -29.52 -11.75 1.64
N ARG A 194 -29.86 -10.55 1.15
CA ARG A 194 -29.09 -9.32 1.40
C ARG A 194 -28.95 -9.04 2.90
N LEU A 195 -30.01 -9.22 3.69
CA LEU A 195 -29.98 -9.02 5.14
C LEU A 195 -29.07 -10.04 5.86
N ILE A 196 -29.10 -11.29 5.42
CA ILE A 196 -28.24 -12.34 5.98
C ILE A 196 -26.77 -12.05 5.67
N LEU A 197 -26.49 -11.66 4.43
CA LEU A 197 -25.14 -11.33 3.97
C LEU A 197 -24.59 -10.06 4.66
N SER A 198 -25.40 -9.02 4.86
CA SER A 198 -24.93 -7.82 5.57
C SER A 198 -24.56 -8.08 7.02
N ARG A 199 -25.12 -9.15 7.62
CA ARG A 199 -24.82 -9.59 8.99
C ARG A 199 -23.84 -10.75 9.07
N THR A 200 -23.17 -11.11 7.96
CA THR A 200 -22.32 -12.33 7.85
C THR A 200 -21.42 -12.54 9.05
N LEU A 201 -20.61 -11.56 9.44
CA LEU A 201 -19.65 -11.71 10.55
C LEU A 201 -20.32 -11.98 11.91
N ASN A 202 -21.52 -11.45 12.14
CA ASN A 202 -22.28 -11.72 13.37
C ASN A 202 -23.00 -13.07 13.32
N THR A 203 -23.55 -13.41 12.15
CA THR A 203 -24.24 -14.68 11.92
C THR A 203 -23.27 -15.86 12.00
N VAL A 204 -22.08 -15.76 11.38
CA VAL A 204 -21.06 -16.82 11.40
C VAL A 204 -20.59 -17.14 12.83
N ARG A 205 -20.56 -16.16 13.75
CA ARG A 205 -20.21 -16.41 15.17
C ARG A 205 -21.26 -17.23 15.91
N LYS A 206 -22.54 -17.14 15.52
CA LYS A 206 -23.67 -17.80 16.21
C LYS A 206 -24.15 -19.06 15.48
N GLU A 207 -24.40 -18.94 14.19
CA GLU A 207 -25.02 -19.96 13.36
C GLU A 207 -24.47 -19.94 11.91
N PRO A 208 -23.32 -20.59 11.66
CA PRO A 208 -22.68 -20.64 10.33
C PRO A 208 -23.55 -21.25 9.22
N THR A 209 -24.48 -22.15 9.57
CA THR A 209 -25.34 -22.89 8.64
C THR A 209 -26.25 -21.98 7.82
N VAL A 210 -26.66 -20.83 8.38
CA VAL A 210 -27.47 -19.81 7.67
C VAL A 210 -26.70 -19.22 6.50
N ILE A 211 -25.41 -18.92 6.68
CA ILE A 211 -24.56 -18.37 5.62
C ILE A 211 -24.29 -19.41 4.54
N VAL A 212 -23.97 -20.65 4.93
CA VAL A 212 -23.81 -21.76 3.97
C VAL A 212 -25.10 -21.94 3.14
N THR A 213 -26.26 -21.83 3.78
CA THR A 213 -27.56 -21.92 3.11
C THR A 213 -27.75 -20.79 2.09
N ALA A 214 -27.49 -19.54 2.47
CA ALA A 214 -27.56 -18.39 1.57
C ALA A 214 -26.60 -18.54 0.38
N LEU A 215 -25.36 -18.96 0.62
CA LEU A 215 -24.35 -19.18 -0.42
C LEU A 215 -24.70 -20.33 -1.36
N ARG A 216 -25.30 -21.41 -0.85
CA ARG A 216 -25.80 -22.52 -1.68
C ARG A 216 -26.89 -22.05 -2.65
N ILE A 217 -27.75 -21.13 -2.23
CA ILE A 217 -28.77 -20.54 -3.09
C ILE A 217 -28.10 -19.68 -4.17
N ILE A 218 -27.16 -18.82 -3.79
CA ILE A 218 -26.41 -17.96 -4.72
C ILE A 218 -25.67 -18.79 -5.78
N GLU A 219 -24.98 -19.86 -5.39
CA GLU A 219 -24.26 -20.72 -6.33
C GLU A 219 -25.19 -21.48 -7.28
N ARG A 220 -26.37 -21.88 -6.82
CA ARG A 220 -27.39 -22.47 -7.69
C ARG A 220 -27.91 -21.47 -8.71
N GLU A 221 -28.18 -20.25 -8.28
CA GLU A 221 -28.65 -19.18 -9.16
C GLU A 221 -27.59 -18.77 -10.21
N GLU A 222 -26.31 -18.72 -9.82
CA GLU A 222 -25.21 -18.44 -10.76
C GLU A 222 -25.04 -19.57 -11.78
N LYS A 223 -25.23 -20.82 -11.37
CA LYS A 223 -25.23 -21.96 -12.30
C LYS A 223 -26.42 -21.90 -13.27
N ASN A 224 -27.60 -21.50 -12.81
CA ASN A 224 -28.78 -21.30 -13.65
C ASN A 224 -28.57 -20.14 -14.64
N ASP A 225 -27.95 -19.04 -14.20
CA ASP A 225 -27.56 -17.92 -15.07
C ASP A 225 -26.61 -18.39 -16.19
N GLN A 226 -25.59 -19.19 -15.85
CA GLN A 226 -24.66 -19.74 -16.85
C GLN A 226 -25.36 -20.66 -17.85
N PHE A 227 -26.27 -21.52 -17.38
CA PHE A 227 -27.05 -22.40 -18.25
C PHE A 227 -27.96 -21.59 -19.18
N ALA A 228 -28.66 -20.57 -18.67
CA ALA A 228 -29.51 -19.70 -19.48
C ALA A 228 -28.71 -18.95 -20.56
N LEU A 229 -27.51 -18.46 -20.24
CA LEU A 229 -26.62 -17.81 -21.21
C LEU A 229 -26.09 -18.78 -22.28
N GLN A 230 -25.85 -20.05 -21.93
CA GLN A 230 -25.48 -21.08 -22.90
C GLN A 230 -26.66 -21.40 -23.83
N GLN A 231 -27.85 -21.55 -23.27
CA GLN A 231 -29.07 -21.81 -24.04
C GLN A 231 -29.39 -20.66 -24.99
N GLN A 232 -29.21 -19.41 -24.56
CA GLN A 232 -29.41 -18.23 -25.42
C GLN A 232 -28.56 -18.29 -26.70
N LYS A 233 -27.34 -18.83 -26.64
CA LYS A 233 -26.48 -18.96 -27.83
C LYS A 233 -27.02 -19.96 -28.84
N VAL A 234 -27.77 -20.97 -28.38
CA VAL A 234 -28.34 -22.03 -29.22
C VAL A 234 -29.73 -21.64 -29.70
N THR A 235 -30.57 -21.12 -28.81
CA THR A 235 -32.00 -20.93 -29.04
C THR A 235 -32.41 -19.49 -29.32
N GLY A 236 -31.53 -18.52 -29.06
CA GLY A 236 -31.85 -17.08 -29.15
C GLY A 236 -32.74 -16.56 -28.00
N PHE A 237 -33.22 -17.43 -27.12
CA PHE A 237 -34.11 -17.08 -26.02
C PHE A 237 -33.35 -16.89 -24.71
N LEU A 238 -33.65 -15.80 -24.00
CA LEU A 238 -33.17 -15.55 -22.65
C LEU A 238 -34.38 -15.36 -21.72
N PRO A 239 -34.48 -16.13 -20.63
CA PRO A 239 -35.57 -15.96 -19.67
C PRO A 239 -35.61 -14.56 -19.05
N PRO A 240 -36.80 -14.03 -18.76
CA PRO A 240 -36.93 -12.71 -18.15
C PRO A 240 -36.31 -12.70 -16.74
N GLY A 241 -35.48 -11.68 -16.46
CA GLY A 241 -34.80 -11.51 -15.18
C GLY A 241 -33.46 -12.25 -15.06
N ARG A 242 -33.00 -12.97 -16.09
CA ARG A 242 -31.67 -13.59 -16.15
C ARG A 242 -30.72 -12.77 -17.04
N PRO A 243 -29.41 -12.69 -16.75
CA PRO A 243 -28.75 -13.22 -15.55
C PRO A 243 -28.99 -12.33 -14.32
N LYS A 244 -29.23 -12.95 -13.16
CA LYS A 244 -29.44 -12.24 -11.89
C LYS A 244 -28.13 -11.77 -11.24
N LYS A 245 -27.01 -12.46 -11.50
CA LYS A 245 -25.65 -12.12 -11.01
C LYS A 245 -25.56 -12.01 -9.48
N TRP A 246 -26.20 -12.92 -8.75
CA TRP A 246 -26.29 -12.87 -7.29
C TRP A 246 -24.94 -12.99 -6.58
N ARG A 247 -23.91 -13.57 -7.22
CA ARG A 247 -22.55 -13.55 -6.68
C ARG A 247 -22.00 -12.12 -6.56
N SER A 248 -22.16 -11.31 -7.61
CA SER A 248 -21.71 -9.91 -7.62
C SER A 248 -22.45 -9.06 -6.59
N MET A 249 -23.76 -9.31 -6.46
CA MET A 249 -24.60 -8.72 -5.41
C MET A 249 -24.09 -9.07 -4.02
N ALA A 250 -23.74 -10.34 -3.78
CA ALA A 250 -23.27 -10.78 -2.49
C ALA A 250 -21.96 -10.08 -2.10
N LEU A 251 -20.97 -10.05 -2.99
CA LEU A 251 -19.70 -9.36 -2.74
C LEU A 251 -19.92 -7.85 -2.47
N LYS A 252 -20.82 -7.20 -3.21
CA LYS A 252 -21.16 -5.79 -2.98
C LYS A 252 -21.78 -5.57 -1.59
N ILE A 253 -22.70 -6.44 -1.17
CA ILE A 253 -23.32 -6.34 0.17
C ILE A 253 -22.30 -6.57 1.28
N LEU A 254 -21.35 -7.49 1.10
CA LEU A 254 -20.26 -7.69 2.06
C LEU A 254 -19.38 -6.43 2.15
N GLN A 255 -19.06 -5.80 1.01
CA GLN A 255 -18.31 -4.55 0.97
C GLN A 255 -19.07 -3.41 1.66
N GLU A 256 -20.34 -3.21 1.36
CA GLU A 256 -21.20 -2.22 2.02
C GLU A 256 -21.25 -2.44 3.54
N ALA A 257 -21.37 -3.68 3.99
CA ALA A 257 -21.36 -4.02 5.42
C ALA A 257 -20.03 -3.72 6.10
N VAL A 258 -18.90 -3.88 5.41
CA VAL A 258 -17.58 -3.48 5.91
C VAL A 258 -17.50 -1.95 6.03
N VAL A 259 -17.93 -1.20 5.02
CA VAL A 259 -17.93 0.28 5.05
C VAL A 259 -18.82 0.82 6.17
N THR A 260 -20.06 0.32 6.30
CA THR A 260 -20.95 0.72 7.41
C THR A 260 -20.34 0.44 8.78
N ARG A 261 -19.54 -0.62 8.91
CA ARG A 261 -18.87 -0.94 10.17
C ARG A 261 -17.70 -0.01 10.47
N ILE A 262 -16.92 0.39 9.45
CA ILE A 262 -15.86 1.40 9.58
C ILE A 262 -16.48 2.74 9.97
N GLU A 263 -17.52 3.20 9.26
CA GLU A 263 -18.21 4.46 9.56
C GLU A 263 -18.88 4.45 10.95
N GLY A 264 -19.50 3.32 11.31
CA GLY A 264 -20.11 3.14 12.63
C GLY A 264 -19.13 2.97 13.79
N SER A 265 -17.82 2.88 13.52
CA SER A 265 -16.79 2.82 14.56
C SER A 265 -16.42 4.18 15.13
N LYS A 266 -16.77 5.27 14.43
CA LYS A 266 -16.54 6.63 14.86
C LYS A 266 -17.42 6.96 16.08
N LEU A 267 -16.80 7.06 17.25
CA LEU A 267 -17.50 7.34 18.51
C LEU A 267 -17.47 8.82 18.93
N GLU A 268 -16.45 9.56 18.52
CA GLU A 268 -16.17 10.92 19.00
C GLU A 268 -16.00 11.88 17.82
N GLU A 269 -16.47 13.12 17.97
CA GLU A 269 -16.12 14.19 17.04
C GLU A 269 -14.87 14.94 17.53
N ARG A 270 -14.24 15.67 16.61
CA ARG A 270 -13.08 16.50 16.90
C ARG A 270 -13.33 17.53 18.01
N ALA A 271 -14.57 18.02 18.12
CA ALA A 271 -14.96 18.98 19.14
C ALA A 271 -14.96 18.37 20.55
N ASP A 272 -15.17 17.06 20.67
CA ASP A 272 -15.32 16.38 21.96
C ASP A 272 -13.97 16.06 22.60
N ASN A 273 -12.95 15.74 21.79
CA ASN A 273 -11.66 15.26 22.27
C ASN A 273 -10.48 15.66 21.37
N LYS A 274 -9.42 16.24 21.96
CA LYS A 274 -8.19 16.59 21.22
C LYS A 274 -7.44 15.36 20.68
N MET A 275 -7.65 14.18 21.25
CA MET A 275 -7.05 12.92 20.81
C MET A 275 -8.04 12.02 20.05
N TRP A 276 -9.12 12.59 19.51
CA TRP A 276 -10.17 11.85 18.81
C TRP A 276 -9.60 10.91 17.73
N LEU A 277 -8.64 11.39 16.91
CA LEU A 277 -8.10 10.62 15.79
C LEU A 277 -7.29 9.40 16.26
N VAL A 278 -6.51 9.54 17.34
CA VAL A 278 -5.75 8.42 17.91
C VAL A 278 -6.69 7.32 18.41
N ARG A 279 -7.78 7.71 19.07
CA ARG A 279 -8.80 6.78 19.57
C ARG A 279 -9.57 6.12 18.43
N ASP A 280 -9.97 6.89 17.43
CA ASP A 280 -10.66 6.41 16.23
C ASP A 280 -9.82 5.35 15.49
N LEU A 281 -8.55 5.66 15.24
CA LEU A 281 -7.60 4.75 14.59
C LEU A 281 -7.33 3.47 15.42
N GLU A 282 -7.31 3.57 16.75
CA GLU A 282 -7.14 2.42 17.63
C GLU A 282 -8.39 1.51 17.66
N ILE A 283 -9.58 2.11 17.69
CA ILE A 283 -10.85 1.37 17.59
C ILE A 283 -10.92 0.66 16.24
N LEU A 284 -10.59 1.35 15.14
CA LEU A 284 -10.52 0.76 13.80
C LEU A 284 -9.54 -0.41 13.76
N ARG A 285 -8.34 -0.26 14.33
CA ARG A 285 -7.35 -1.34 14.43
C ARG A 285 -7.92 -2.58 15.11
N GLN A 286 -8.59 -2.41 16.27
CA GLN A 286 -9.18 -3.51 17.02
C GLN A 286 -10.30 -4.21 16.25
N ILE A 287 -11.23 -3.43 15.66
CA ILE A 287 -12.36 -3.96 14.89
C ILE A 287 -11.87 -4.75 13.67
N ILE A 288 -10.96 -4.17 12.88
CA ILE A 288 -10.43 -4.81 11.67
C ILE A 288 -9.70 -6.10 12.04
N LEU A 289 -8.88 -6.09 13.09
CA LEU A 289 -8.15 -7.27 13.54
C LEU A 289 -9.11 -8.38 13.99
N GLU A 290 -10.12 -8.06 14.80
CA GLU A 290 -11.09 -9.04 15.27
C GLU A 290 -11.90 -9.62 14.11
N ASP A 291 -12.36 -8.78 13.20
CA ASP A 291 -13.16 -9.20 12.07
C ASP A 291 -12.39 -10.07 11.10
N LEU A 292 -11.16 -9.70 10.74
CA LEU A 292 -10.32 -10.51 9.87
C LEU A 292 -9.97 -11.86 10.53
N ARG A 293 -9.82 -11.92 11.87
CA ARG A 293 -9.66 -13.19 12.60
C ARG A 293 -10.91 -14.06 12.47
N VAL A 294 -12.11 -13.48 12.58
CA VAL A 294 -13.39 -14.18 12.38
C VAL A 294 -13.55 -14.64 10.94
N VAL A 295 -13.20 -13.81 9.96
CA VAL A 295 -13.24 -14.19 8.55
C VAL A 295 -12.34 -15.40 8.31
N LYS A 296 -11.09 -15.34 8.78
CA LYS A 296 -10.11 -16.40 8.56
C LYS A 296 -10.49 -17.72 9.24
N SER A 297 -11.00 -17.66 10.46
CA SER A 297 -11.31 -18.85 11.26
C SER A 297 -12.68 -19.45 10.96
N LEU A 298 -13.71 -18.61 10.78
CA LEU A 298 -15.10 -19.06 10.71
C LEU A 298 -15.76 -18.82 9.34
N CYS A 299 -15.41 -17.75 8.60
CA CYS A 299 -15.99 -17.53 7.27
C CYS A 299 -15.34 -18.42 6.20
N VAL A 300 -14.00 -18.60 6.21
CA VAL A 300 -13.31 -19.41 5.19
C VAL A 300 -13.91 -20.80 5.00
N PRO A 301 -14.26 -21.57 6.07
CA PRO A 301 -14.92 -22.86 5.92
C PRO A 301 -16.34 -22.81 5.33
N CYS A 302 -17.03 -21.67 5.44
CA CYS A 302 -18.42 -21.50 4.99
C CYS A 302 -18.52 -21.14 3.50
N PHE A 303 -17.48 -20.53 2.93
CA PHE A 303 -17.48 -20.04 1.56
C PHE A 303 -16.81 -21.03 0.60
N PRO A 304 -17.24 -21.11 -0.67
CA PRO A 304 -16.54 -21.91 -1.68
C PRO A 304 -15.09 -21.44 -1.87
N PRO A 305 -14.11 -22.35 -2.07
CA PRO A 305 -12.69 -21.98 -2.16
C PRO A 305 -12.36 -20.96 -3.26
N HIS A 306 -13.11 -20.99 -4.37
CA HIS A 306 -12.90 -20.09 -5.50
C HIS A 306 -13.27 -18.62 -5.22
N TYR A 307 -13.99 -18.33 -4.13
CA TYR A 307 -14.26 -16.95 -3.70
C TYR A 307 -13.02 -16.28 -3.12
N ASN A 308 -12.07 -17.06 -2.58
CA ASN A 308 -10.93 -16.54 -1.82
C ASN A 308 -11.34 -15.47 -0.79
N ILE A 309 -12.39 -15.79 -0.02
CA ILE A 309 -13.16 -14.80 0.76
C ILE A 309 -12.31 -14.01 1.76
N PHE A 310 -11.25 -14.61 2.30
CA PHE A 310 -10.34 -13.91 3.21
C PHE A 310 -9.62 -12.75 2.51
N ASN A 311 -9.05 -12.99 1.33
CA ASN A 311 -8.38 -11.93 0.57
C ASN A 311 -9.38 -10.89 0.07
N GLU A 312 -10.60 -11.29 -0.28
CA GLU A 312 -11.66 -10.34 -0.66
C GLU A 312 -12.06 -9.45 0.51
N TYR A 313 -12.20 -9.98 1.73
CA TYR A 313 -12.42 -9.13 2.92
C TYR A 313 -11.23 -8.20 3.19
N VAL A 314 -9.99 -8.68 3.05
CA VAL A 314 -8.80 -7.82 3.18
C VAL A 314 -8.87 -6.65 2.21
N LYS A 315 -9.24 -6.88 0.94
CA LYS A 315 -9.46 -5.82 -0.05
C LYS A 315 -10.58 -4.88 0.34
N MET A 316 -11.74 -5.40 0.76
CA MET A 316 -12.88 -4.59 1.18
C MET A 316 -12.54 -3.68 2.36
N TYR A 317 -11.85 -4.20 3.38
CA TYR A 317 -11.38 -3.39 4.52
C TYR A 317 -10.32 -2.38 4.09
N HIS A 318 -9.40 -2.76 3.21
CA HIS A 318 -8.37 -1.85 2.68
C HIS A 318 -9.00 -0.68 1.92
N GLU A 319 -9.89 -0.95 0.97
CA GLU A 319 -10.56 0.09 0.16
C GLU A 319 -11.46 0.99 1.03
N GLY A 320 -12.26 0.39 1.93
CA GLY A 320 -13.12 1.13 2.84
C GLY A 320 -12.33 2.05 3.78
N LEU A 321 -11.24 1.53 4.34
CA LEU A 321 -10.36 2.30 5.22
C LEU A 321 -9.60 3.38 4.45
N SER A 322 -9.10 3.09 3.25
CA SER A 322 -8.44 4.07 2.39
C SER A 322 -9.38 5.25 2.10
N SER A 323 -10.62 4.97 1.70
CA SER A 323 -11.63 6.02 1.48
C SER A 323 -11.97 6.80 2.75
N TYR A 324 -12.05 6.12 3.89
CA TYR A 324 -12.33 6.76 5.18
C TYR A 324 -11.21 7.72 5.59
N LEU A 325 -9.95 7.29 5.54
CA LEU A 325 -8.80 8.13 5.87
C LEU A 325 -8.62 9.28 4.87
N ASP A 326 -8.90 9.05 3.59
CA ASP A 326 -8.85 10.12 2.56
C ASP A 326 -9.92 11.19 2.82
N ASN A 327 -11.11 10.80 3.30
CA ASN A 327 -12.14 11.75 3.71
C ASN A 327 -11.73 12.56 4.96
N ILE A 328 -11.05 11.93 5.93
CA ILE A 328 -10.49 12.63 7.09
C ILE A 328 -9.42 13.63 6.64
N ALA A 329 -8.49 13.20 5.79
CA ALA A 329 -7.45 14.07 5.24
C ALA A 329 -8.03 15.28 4.50
N LYS A 330 -9.06 15.08 3.66
CA LYS A 330 -9.78 16.15 2.96
C LYS A 330 -10.52 17.13 3.87
N SER A 331 -10.91 16.68 5.06
CA SER A 331 -11.57 17.53 6.06
C SER A 331 -10.59 18.49 6.75
N GLY A 332 -9.27 18.29 6.55
CA GLY A 332 -8.21 19.10 7.12
C GLY A 332 -7.68 18.49 8.43
N LEU A 333 -6.38 18.18 8.45
CA LEU A 333 -5.67 17.74 9.65
C LEU A 333 -4.99 18.93 10.34
N GLU A 334 -4.88 18.90 11.67
CA GLU A 334 -4.16 19.90 12.47
C GLU A 334 -3.12 19.27 13.41
N GLY A 335 -1.94 19.89 13.46
CA GLY A 335 -0.89 19.58 14.45
C GLY A 335 -0.55 18.08 14.54
N ASN A 336 -0.85 17.49 15.70
CA ASN A 336 -0.53 16.09 16.02
C ASN A 336 -1.36 15.06 15.23
N GLU A 337 -2.43 15.49 14.57
CA GLU A 337 -3.26 14.61 13.73
C GLU A 337 -2.48 14.12 12.51
N TYR A 338 -1.59 14.94 11.92
CA TYR A 338 -0.69 14.51 10.84
C TYR A 338 0.21 13.37 11.29
N VAL A 339 0.81 13.50 12.47
CA VAL A 339 1.71 12.49 13.04
C VAL A 339 0.95 11.18 13.28
N SER A 340 -0.24 11.28 13.86
CA SER A 340 -1.10 10.13 14.15
C SER A 340 -1.49 9.41 12.85
N MET A 341 -1.91 10.16 11.82
CA MET A 341 -2.28 9.62 10.52
C MET A 341 -1.09 8.96 9.82
N LEU A 342 0.04 9.67 9.68
CA LEU A 342 1.23 9.18 8.99
C LEU A 342 1.83 7.95 9.68
N SER A 343 1.97 7.99 11.01
CA SER A 343 2.48 6.84 11.79
C SER A 343 1.57 5.64 11.65
N TRP A 344 0.25 5.83 11.69
CA TRP A 344 -0.69 4.72 11.60
C TRP A 344 -0.66 4.07 10.21
N VAL A 345 -0.64 4.88 9.14
CA VAL A 345 -0.60 4.40 7.75
C VAL A 345 0.72 3.68 7.44
N MET A 346 1.85 4.21 7.91
CA MET A 346 3.18 3.67 7.56
C MET A 346 3.65 2.55 8.49
N ASN A 347 3.26 2.58 9.77
CA ASN A 347 3.79 1.65 10.78
C ASN A 347 2.72 0.71 11.32
N THR A 348 1.60 1.22 11.83
CA THR A 348 0.58 0.38 12.50
C THR A 348 -0.18 -0.52 11.53
N TYR A 349 -0.63 0.02 10.39
CA TYR A 349 -1.41 -0.72 9.39
C TYR A 349 -0.62 -1.89 8.78
N PRO A 350 0.59 -1.68 8.22
CA PRO A 350 1.42 -2.78 7.71
C PRO A 350 2.14 -3.58 8.79
N GLY A 351 2.22 -3.04 10.00
CA GLY A 351 2.96 -3.64 11.10
C GLY A 351 2.31 -4.89 11.70
N VAL A 352 3.01 -5.41 12.70
CA VAL A 352 2.61 -6.61 13.47
C VAL A 352 1.35 -6.39 14.31
N GLU A 353 0.95 -5.14 14.50
CA GLU A 353 -0.23 -4.77 15.29
C GLU A 353 -1.55 -4.97 14.54
N LEU A 354 -1.51 -5.05 13.20
CA LEU A 354 -2.70 -5.23 12.36
C LEU A 354 -2.48 -6.29 11.26
N MET A 355 -1.97 -5.92 10.08
CA MET A 355 -1.99 -6.84 8.93
C MET A 355 -0.91 -7.93 9.02
N SER A 356 0.28 -7.59 9.55
CA SER A 356 1.35 -8.57 9.80
C SER A 356 1.16 -9.32 11.12
N HIS A 357 0.00 -9.19 11.78
CA HIS A 357 -0.29 -9.88 13.03
C HIS A 357 -0.17 -11.41 12.87
N PRO A 358 0.38 -12.15 13.86
CA PRO A 358 0.64 -13.60 13.75
C PRO A 358 -0.56 -14.46 13.35
N ASP A 359 -1.77 -14.00 13.67
CA ASP A 359 -3.01 -14.68 13.32
C ASP A 359 -3.48 -14.41 11.89
N LEU A 360 -3.16 -13.23 11.34
CA LEU A 360 -3.56 -12.84 9.99
C LEU A 360 -2.48 -13.23 8.96
N ARG A 361 -1.22 -12.85 9.20
CA ARG A 361 -0.06 -13.06 8.31
C ARG A 361 -0.34 -12.60 6.88
N VAL A 362 -0.95 -11.43 6.73
CA VAL A 362 -1.29 -10.87 5.43
C VAL A 362 -0.10 -10.06 4.91
N ASP A 363 0.42 -10.45 3.75
CA ASP A 363 1.37 -9.61 3.01
C ASP A 363 0.61 -8.58 2.19
N ILE A 364 0.50 -7.36 2.71
CA ILE A 364 -0.22 -6.26 2.06
C ILE A 364 0.36 -5.96 0.68
N GLN A 365 1.69 -6.03 0.51
CA GLN A 365 2.34 -5.63 -0.74
C GLN A 365 1.93 -6.53 -1.90
N GLN A 366 1.69 -7.82 -1.62
CA GLN A 366 1.23 -8.77 -2.62
C GLN A 366 -0.27 -8.68 -2.88
N VAL A 367 -1.09 -8.29 -1.89
CA VAL A 367 -2.56 -8.40 -1.96
C VAL A 367 -3.24 -7.11 -2.43
N VAL A 368 -2.81 -5.95 -1.93
CA VAL A 368 -3.54 -4.67 -2.08
C VAL A 368 -2.63 -3.45 -2.32
N GLY A 369 -1.38 -3.47 -1.83
CA GLY A 369 -0.46 -2.33 -1.92
C GLY A 369 -0.64 -1.30 -0.80
N PRO A 370 -0.04 -0.10 -0.92
CA PRO A 370 -0.11 0.95 0.11
C PRO A 370 -1.54 1.44 0.36
N LEU A 371 -1.89 1.69 1.64
CA LEU A 371 -3.24 2.11 2.04
C LEU A 371 -3.66 3.46 1.44
N LEU A 372 -2.73 4.42 1.44
CA LEU A 372 -2.91 5.68 0.73
C LEU A 372 -2.01 5.68 -0.50
N ARG A 373 -2.47 6.33 -1.57
CA ARG A 373 -1.66 6.52 -2.77
C ARG A 373 -0.37 7.26 -2.42
N PRO A 374 0.79 6.88 -3.00
CA PRO A 374 2.06 7.54 -2.70
C PRO A 374 2.02 9.06 -2.87
N GLU A 375 1.25 9.56 -3.84
CA GLU A 375 1.07 10.99 -4.09
C GLU A 375 0.32 11.69 -2.95
N HIS A 376 -0.72 11.06 -2.41
CA HIS A 376 -1.47 11.61 -1.26
C HIS A 376 -0.63 11.56 0.01
N LEU A 377 0.11 10.47 0.24
CA LEU A 377 1.02 10.33 1.36
C LEU A 377 2.10 11.43 1.35
N LYS A 378 2.71 11.66 0.18
CA LYS A 378 3.67 12.75 -0.02
C LYS A 378 3.05 14.12 0.22
N SER A 379 1.82 14.34 -0.24
CA SER A 379 1.10 15.59 0.00
C SER A 379 0.89 15.85 1.51
N LEU A 380 0.55 14.81 2.28
CA LEU A 380 0.40 14.90 3.73
C LEU A 380 1.73 15.18 4.45
N GLU A 381 2.82 14.52 4.04
CA GLU A 381 4.17 14.84 4.53
C GLU A 381 4.54 16.29 4.25
N ASP A 382 4.35 16.75 3.01
CA ASP A 382 4.70 18.11 2.60
C ASP A 382 3.86 19.14 3.35
N GLU A 383 2.58 18.87 3.63
CA GLU A 383 1.71 19.76 4.41
C GLU A 383 2.11 19.81 5.89
N TYR A 384 2.46 18.66 6.48
CA TYR A 384 3.00 18.61 7.83
C TYR A 384 4.30 19.42 7.95
N LEU A 385 5.23 19.25 7.01
CA LEU A 385 6.48 20.01 6.96
C LEU A 385 6.24 21.51 6.76
N ARG A 386 5.29 21.90 5.90
CA ARG A 386 4.89 23.32 5.73
C ARG A 386 4.32 23.91 7.01
N ASN A 387 3.48 23.17 7.74
CA ASN A 387 2.94 23.62 9.02
C ASN A 387 4.05 23.77 10.07
N MET A 388 4.98 22.82 10.15
CA MET A 388 6.15 22.91 11.01
C MET A 388 7.01 24.14 10.65
N GLN A 389 7.26 24.36 9.35
CA GLN A 389 8.02 25.50 8.85
C GLN A 389 7.38 26.84 9.25
N ARG A 390 6.06 26.99 9.08
CA ARG A 390 5.35 28.21 9.48
C ARG A 390 5.46 28.44 10.99
N ASN A 391 5.29 27.40 11.80
CA ASN A 391 5.42 27.51 13.25
C ASN A 391 6.84 27.94 13.66
N TYR A 392 7.87 27.41 12.99
CA TYR A 392 9.26 27.85 13.20
C TYR A 392 9.47 29.31 12.82
N GLN A 393 8.93 29.75 11.68
CA GLN A 393 9.05 31.15 11.25
C GLN A 393 8.41 32.12 12.26
N GLU A 394 7.17 31.85 12.68
CA GLU A 394 6.47 32.67 13.66
C GLU A 394 7.22 32.72 14.99
N TRP A 395 7.65 31.55 15.49
CA TRP A 395 8.34 31.45 16.77
C TRP A 395 9.74 32.08 16.74
N MET A 396 10.57 31.78 15.73
CA MET A 396 11.92 32.33 15.59
C MET A 396 11.90 33.85 15.35
N THR A 397 10.91 34.36 14.60
CA THR A 397 10.73 35.81 14.42
C THR A 397 10.44 36.48 15.77
N LYS A 398 9.53 35.91 16.57
CA LYS A 398 9.23 36.41 17.90
C LYS A 398 10.45 36.34 18.84
N THR A 399 11.25 35.27 18.77
CA THR A 399 12.50 35.16 19.54
C THR A 399 13.49 36.25 19.14
N ALA A 400 13.70 36.49 17.84
CA ALA A 400 14.58 37.55 17.36
C ALA A 400 14.11 38.95 17.78
N GLU A 401 12.81 39.21 17.76
CA GLU A 401 12.21 40.47 18.21
C GLU A 401 12.36 40.67 19.72
N THR A 402 12.22 39.60 20.50
CA THR A 402 12.37 39.63 21.97
C THR A 402 13.81 39.95 22.34
N GLU A 403 14.80 39.26 21.74
CA GLU A 403 16.22 39.57 21.95
C GLU A 403 16.54 41.00 21.51
N LYS A 404 16.02 41.44 20.35
CA LYS A 404 16.21 42.83 19.91
C LYS A 404 15.69 43.83 20.94
N GLN A 405 14.50 43.64 21.48
CA GLN A 405 13.92 44.55 22.48
C GLN A 405 14.78 44.61 23.76
N GLU A 406 15.35 43.47 24.16
CA GLU A 406 16.24 43.40 25.32
C GLU A 406 17.51 44.24 25.12
N TRP A 407 18.10 44.25 23.92
CA TRP A 407 19.31 45.03 23.62
C TRP A 407 19.14 46.55 23.76
N PHE A 408 17.91 47.06 23.58
CA PHE A 408 17.57 48.47 23.78
C PHE A 408 17.03 48.76 25.18
N SER A 409 17.07 47.78 26.08
CA SER A 409 16.62 47.95 27.45
C SER A 409 17.69 48.56 28.35
N ASP A 410 17.24 49.15 29.45
CA ASP A 410 18.10 49.70 30.51
C ASP A 410 18.61 48.62 31.50
N GLN A 411 18.43 47.34 31.20
CA GLN A 411 18.90 46.23 32.02
C GLN A 411 20.19 45.64 31.42
N PRO A 412 21.15 45.19 32.25
CA PRO A 412 22.28 44.41 31.77
C PRO A 412 21.82 43.00 31.33
N PRO A 413 22.49 42.36 30.35
CA PRO A 413 22.19 40.97 30.00
C PRO A 413 22.41 40.04 31.19
N GLU A 414 21.60 38.98 31.28
CA GLU A 414 21.75 37.97 32.33
C GLU A 414 23.14 37.31 32.30
N GLN A 415 23.74 37.14 33.48
CA GLN A 415 25.09 36.60 33.64
C GLN A 415 25.08 35.42 34.61
N GLU A 416 25.31 34.20 34.10
CA GLU A 416 25.62 33.03 34.94
C GLU A 416 27.15 32.91 35.09
N GLN A 417 27.83 32.37 34.08
CA GLN A 417 29.30 32.24 34.02
C GLN A 417 29.92 33.02 32.85
N TYR A 418 29.18 33.14 31.74
CA TYR A 418 29.46 33.97 30.57
C TYR A 418 28.17 34.68 30.16
N TYR A 419 28.23 35.80 29.46
CA TYR A 419 27.03 36.41 28.88
C TYR A 419 26.44 35.54 27.77
N HIS A 420 25.24 34.98 27.98
CA HIS A 420 24.49 34.20 27.00
C HIS A 420 22.99 34.43 27.15
N THR A 421 22.22 34.22 26.08
CA THR A 421 20.75 34.11 26.19
C THR A 421 20.34 32.64 26.12
N SER A 422 19.11 32.33 26.52
CA SER A 422 18.53 30.99 26.39
C SER A 422 18.10 30.66 24.94
N ALA A 423 18.13 31.63 24.02
CA ALA A 423 17.58 31.48 22.68
C ALA A 423 18.22 30.33 21.88
N PRO A 424 19.56 30.16 21.82
CA PRO A 424 20.17 29.04 21.10
C PRO A 424 19.70 27.67 21.60
N VAL A 425 19.66 27.51 22.92
CA VAL A 425 19.25 26.24 23.56
C VAL A 425 17.77 25.95 23.26
N ILE A 426 16.89 26.93 23.41
CA ILE A 426 15.45 26.73 23.17
C ILE A 426 15.18 26.40 21.69
N ILE A 427 15.86 27.08 20.75
CA ILE A 427 15.74 26.81 19.31
C ILE A 427 16.04 25.34 19.01
N PHE A 428 17.20 24.85 19.48
CA PHE A 428 17.63 23.48 19.17
C PHE A 428 16.87 22.42 19.97
N GLN A 429 16.41 22.72 21.19
CA GLN A 429 15.52 21.82 21.94
C GLN A 429 14.18 21.62 21.23
N MET A 430 13.58 22.70 20.71
CA MET A 430 12.33 22.61 19.93
C MET A 430 12.53 21.78 18.65
N ILE A 431 13.64 21.99 17.94
CA ILE A 431 13.98 21.19 16.75
C ILE A 431 14.14 19.72 17.13
N ASP A 432 14.89 19.42 18.18
CA ASP A 432 15.10 18.05 18.66
C ASP A 432 13.77 17.35 18.97
N GLN A 433 12.85 17.99 19.69
CA GLN A 433 11.52 17.44 19.97
C GLN A 433 10.74 17.08 18.70
N HIS A 434 10.74 17.96 17.68
CA HIS A 434 10.07 17.67 16.41
C HIS A 434 10.76 16.55 15.61
N LEU A 435 12.09 16.51 15.62
CA LEU A 435 12.84 15.44 14.96
C LEU A 435 12.58 14.08 15.62
N GLN A 436 12.54 14.01 16.96
CA GLN A 436 12.14 12.80 17.67
C GLN A 436 10.75 12.31 17.24
N VAL A 437 9.78 13.23 17.10
CA VAL A 437 8.42 12.89 16.64
C VAL A 437 8.44 12.33 15.21
N THR A 438 9.11 13.00 14.28
CA THR A 438 9.20 12.51 12.88
C THR A 438 9.88 11.15 12.77
N ASN A 439 10.84 10.86 13.66
CA ASN A 439 11.59 9.61 13.68
C ASN A 439 10.73 8.41 14.12
N THR A 440 9.61 8.67 14.81
CA THR A 440 8.62 7.61 15.09
C THR A 440 7.83 7.20 13.85
N ILE A 441 7.82 8.04 12.81
CA ILE A 441 7.12 7.77 11.55
C ILE A 441 8.07 7.03 10.59
N HIS A 442 9.11 7.70 10.07
CA HIS A 442 10.18 7.08 9.28
C HIS A 442 11.36 8.03 9.07
N SER A 443 12.54 7.46 8.79
CA SER A 443 13.81 8.19 8.71
C SER A 443 13.89 9.22 7.57
N GLU A 444 13.16 9.02 6.47
CA GLU A 444 13.16 9.96 5.34
C GLU A 444 12.49 11.29 5.73
N LEU A 445 11.35 11.23 6.41
CA LEU A 445 10.66 12.42 6.88
C LEU A 445 11.49 13.16 7.93
N THR A 446 12.19 12.44 8.82
CA THR A 446 13.14 13.04 9.76
C THR A 446 14.25 13.78 9.06
N PHE A 447 14.81 13.22 7.99
CA PHE A 447 15.84 13.91 7.22
C PHE A 447 15.31 15.17 6.53
N LYS A 448 14.12 15.10 5.91
CA LYS A 448 13.47 16.29 5.32
C LYS A 448 13.20 17.37 6.38
N ALA A 449 12.70 16.98 7.56
CA ALA A 449 12.46 17.88 8.69
C ALA A 449 13.75 18.52 9.19
N LEU A 450 14.85 17.77 9.26
CA LEU A 450 16.18 18.27 9.63
C LEU A 450 16.67 19.33 8.65
N VAL A 451 16.61 19.05 7.34
CA VAL A 451 17.02 20.00 6.30
C VAL A 451 16.19 21.27 6.36
N MET A 452 14.86 21.15 6.49
CA MET A 452 13.96 22.29 6.65
C MET A 452 14.29 23.09 7.91
N SER A 453 14.58 22.43 9.03
CA SER A 453 14.98 23.08 10.29
C SER A 453 16.28 23.88 10.13
N ILE A 454 17.28 23.31 9.46
CA ILE A 454 18.55 24.00 9.15
C ILE A 454 18.29 25.26 8.31
N GLN A 455 17.45 25.16 7.29
CA GLN A 455 17.10 26.31 6.46
C GLN A 455 16.36 27.40 7.27
N GLN A 456 15.47 27.04 8.21
CA GLN A 456 14.80 28.04 9.05
C GLN A 456 15.75 28.70 10.05
N VAL A 457 16.68 27.96 10.64
CA VAL A 457 17.70 28.52 11.54
C VAL A 457 18.64 29.47 10.79
N GLU A 458 18.95 29.18 9.53
CA GLU A 458 19.72 30.08 8.66
C GLU A 458 18.97 31.39 8.39
N VAL A 459 17.68 31.32 8.04
CA VAL A 459 16.81 32.49 7.85
C VAL A 459 16.72 33.33 9.14
N PHE A 460 16.56 32.68 10.29
CA PHE A 460 16.64 33.34 11.59
C PHE A 460 17.98 34.06 11.77
N GLY A 461 19.10 33.40 11.48
CA GLY A 461 20.43 34.01 11.55
C GLY A 461 20.59 35.24 10.64
N GLN A 462 20.04 35.23 9.44
CA GLN A 462 20.05 36.39 8.54
C GLN A 462 19.27 37.58 9.14
N SER A 463 18.07 37.31 9.68
CA SER A 463 17.26 38.33 10.35
C SER A 463 17.96 38.87 11.60
N TYR A 464 18.55 37.96 12.39
CA TYR A 464 19.32 38.30 13.59
C TYR A 464 20.51 39.21 13.25
N LEU A 465 21.28 38.88 12.20
CA LEU A 465 22.38 39.73 11.73
C LEU A 465 21.92 41.15 11.40
N LYS A 466 20.77 41.28 10.72
CA LYS A 466 20.21 42.60 10.39
C LYS A 466 19.91 43.40 11.66
N ASN A 467 19.33 42.76 12.67
CA ASN A 467 19.06 43.40 13.96
C ASN A 467 20.36 43.80 14.69
N VAL A 468 21.42 42.99 14.60
CA VAL A 468 22.74 43.30 15.18
C VAL A 468 23.40 44.49 14.48
N ILE A 469 23.28 44.60 13.14
CA ILE A 469 23.76 45.77 12.39
C ILE A 469 22.98 47.03 12.79
N GLU A 470 21.66 46.91 12.97
CA GLU A 470 20.81 48.02 13.41
C GLU A 470 21.18 48.49 14.83
N LEU A 471 21.44 47.56 15.75
CA LEU A 471 21.95 47.87 17.10
C LEU A 471 23.24 48.69 17.04
N LYS A 472 24.19 48.26 16.19
CA LYS A 472 25.45 48.96 15.95
C LYS A 472 25.21 50.38 15.43
N GLU A 473 24.40 50.54 14.39
CA GLU A 473 24.10 51.85 13.82
C GLU A 473 23.43 52.81 14.81
N HIS A 474 22.54 52.32 15.67
CA HIS A 474 21.91 53.13 16.71
C HIS A 474 22.92 53.61 17.76
N HIS A 475 23.79 52.72 18.25
CA HIS A 475 24.80 53.07 19.26
C HIS A 475 25.77 54.14 18.78
N PHE A 476 26.33 53.98 17.57
CA PHE A 476 27.31 54.95 17.06
C PHE A 476 26.68 56.26 16.58
N ARG A 477 25.35 56.32 16.39
CA ARG A 477 24.65 57.61 16.19
C ARG A 477 24.49 58.38 17.49
N ASN A 478 24.20 57.69 18.59
CA ASN A 478 24.08 58.30 19.91
C ASN A 478 24.41 57.30 21.02
N ARG A 479 25.62 57.42 21.57
CA ARG A 479 26.18 56.47 22.55
C ARG A 479 25.45 56.47 23.89
N ASP A 480 24.71 57.53 24.20
CA ASP A 480 23.95 57.64 25.45
C ASP A 480 22.65 56.81 25.42
N GLN A 481 22.25 56.30 24.24
CA GLN A 481 21.00 55.56 24.08
C GLN A 481 21.10 54.08 24.51
N ILE A 482 22.29 53.48 24.43
CA ILE A 482 22.49 52.05 24.74
C ILE A 482 23.57 51.92 25.81
N LYS A 483 23.15 51.78 27.07
CA LYS A 483 24.04 51.74 28.23
C LYS A 483 24.94 50.50 28.29
N TYR A 484 24.44 49.36 27.81
CA TYR A 484 25.11 48.05 27.95
C TYR A 484 25.54 47.47 26.60
N PHE A 485 25.88 48.33 25.62
CA PHE A 485 26.22 47.91 24.26
C PHE A 485 27.30 46.81 24.22
N THR A 486 28.45 47.03 24.85
CA THR A 486 29.56 46.06 24.89
C THR A 486 29.12 44.70 25.44
N HIS A 487 28.30 44.69 26.50
CA HIS A 487 27.81 43.47 27.13
C HIS A 487 26.89 42.69 26.18
N TYR A 488 25.93 43.37 25.53
CA TYR A 488 25.03 42.73 24.57
C TYR A 488 25.77 42.21 23.33
N ILE A 489 26.80 42.91 22.85
CA ILE A 489 27.62 42.44 21.73
C ILE A 489 28.42 41.19 22.12
N ILE A 490 28.96 41.11 23.35
CA ILE A 490 29.58 39.88 23.88
C ILE A 490 28.55 38.73 23.93
N THR A 491 27.33 38.99 24.41
CA THR A 491 26.23 38.00 24.40
C THR A 491 25.97 37.48 22.98
N ILE A 492 25.90 38.37 21.98
CA ILE A 492 25.69 38.01 20.56
C ILE A 492 26.84 37.12 20.03
N VAL A 493 28.09 37.42 20.39
CA VAL A 493 29.27 36.61 20.02
C VAL A 493 29.15 35.20 20.61
N ASN A 494 28.85 35.10 21.91
CA ASN A 494 28.72 33.83 22.61
C ASN A 494 27.55 33.00 22.09
N ASN A 495 26.38 33.62 21.89
CA ASN A 495 25.20 32.98 21.30
C ASN A 495 25.50 32.45 19.89
N SER A 496 26.20 33.22 19.07
CA SER A 496 26.57 32.80 17.71
C SER A 496 27.49 31.58 17.71
N GLN A 497 28.42 31.52 18.67
CA GLN A 497 29.28 30.35 18.87
C GLN A 497 28.47 29.13 19.33
N GLN A 498 27.56 29.32 20.30
CA GLN A 498 26.70 28.26 20.80
C GLN A 498 25.77 27.70 19.71
N MET A 499 25.23 28.55 18.84
CA MET A 499 24.42 28.12 17.68
C MET A 499 25.21 27.20 16.74
N VAL A 500 26.49 27.49 16.50
CA VAL A 500 27.38 26.65 15.68
C VAL A 500 27.61 25.29 16.34
N GLU A 501 27.89 25.26 17.64
CA GLU A 501 28.13 24.03 18.38
C GLU A 501 26.89 23.13 18.42
N LEU A 502 25.73 23.70 18.71
CA LEU A 502 24.45 22.98 18.74
C LEU A 502 24.07 22.46 17.34
N ALA A 503 24.31 23.23 16.27
CA ALA A 503 24.11 22.78 14.90
C ALA A 503 24.98 21.55 14.56
N GLN A 504 26.24 21.55 15.00
CA GLN A 504 27.15 20.43 14.81
C GLN A 504 26.71 19.18 15.58
N GLN A 505 26.25 19.34 16.83
CA GLN A 505 25.70 18.25 17.62
C GLN A 505 24.44 17.65 16.97
N MET A 506 23.52 18.49 16.50
CA MET A 506 22.31 18.06 15.79
C MET A 506 22.65 17.28 14.51
N LYS A 507 23.64 17.74 13.72
CA LYS A 507 24.13 17.01 12.55
C LYS A 507 24.67 15.64 12.93
N GLN A 508 25.44 15.52 14.01
CA GLN A 508 25.98 14.23 14.45
C GLN A 508 24.88 13.24 14.83
N LEU A 509 23.77 13.71 15.39
CA LEU A 509 22.68 12.86 15.86
C LEU A 509 21.73 12.39 14.74
N TYR A 510 21.33 13.29 13.85
CA TYR A 510 20.25 13.04 12.89
C TYR A 510 20.69 12.89 11.44
N TRP A 511 21.91 13.27 11.08
CA TRP A 511 22.37 13.22 9.68
C TRP A 511 22.78 11.80 9.26
N PRO A 512 22.16 11.21 8.22
CA PRO A 512 22.55 9.88 7.75
C PRO A 512 23.96 9.89 7.14
N LYS A 513 24.84 9.01 7.63
CA LYS A 513 26.25 8.92 7.18
C LYS A 513 26.42 8.69 5.67
N SER A 514 25.41 8.12 5.01
CA SER A 514 25.42 7.81 3.58
C SER A 514 25.01 8.98 2.69
N ARG A 515 24.48 10.09 3.24
CA ARG A 515 23.95 11.21 2.45
C ARG A 515 24.89 12.40 2.45
N THR A 516 25.10 12.97 1.25
CA THR A 516 25.85 14.20 1.01
C THR A 516 24.99 15.35 0.47
N GLU A 517 23.71 15.10 0.24
CA GLU A 517 22.75 16.11 -0.20
C GLU A 517 22.53 17.16 0.90
N HIS A 518 22.29 18.42 0.55
CA HIS A 518 22.04 19.54 1.49
C HIS A 518 23.21 19.93 2.41
N TYR A 519 24.44 19.44 2.19
CA TYR A 519 25.61 19.94 2.93
C TYR A 519 25.80 21.45 2.75
N GLU A 520 25.52 21.97 1.56
CA GLU A 520 25.58 23.41 1.29
C GLU A 520 24.62 24.21 2.20
N ASP A 521 23.43 23.68 2.51
CA ASP A 521 22.48 24.34 3.40
C ASP A 521 23.01 24.38 4.84
N PHE A 522 23.66 23.30 5.28
CA PHE A 522 24.33 23.25 6.58
C PHE A 522 25.54 24.19 6.65
N GLU A 523 26.38 24.22 5.62
CA GLU A 523 27.52 25.15 5.56
C GLU A 523 27.07 26.61 5.53
N LYS A 524 25.96 26.93 4.85
CA LYS A 524 25.35 28.27 4.88
C LYS A 524 24.95 28.66 6.30
N LEU A 525 24.27 27.77 7.04
CA LEU A 525 23.93 28.02 8.45
C LEU A 525 25.18 28.33 9.28
N LEU A 526 26.22 27.50 9.18
CA LEU A 526 27.46 27.72 9.93
C LEU A 526 28.11 29.06 9.55
N THR A 527 28.20 29.35 8.25
CA THR A 527 28.78 30.58 7.73
C THR A 527 28.00 31.81 8.20
N THR A 528 26.66 31.74 8.26
CA THR A 528 25.80 32.83 8.72
C THR A 528 26.11 33.20 10.18
N PHE A 529 26.18 32.22 11.08
CA PHE A 529 26.51 32.50 12.50
C PHE A 529 27.98 32.87 12.72
N GLN A 530 28.91 32.29 11.95
CA GLN A 530 30.31 32.73 11.96
C GLN A 530 30.45 34.18 11.50
N ARG A 531 29.67 34.60 10.48
CA ARG A 531 29.63 35.99 10.01
C ARG A 531 29.07 36.93 11.07
N ILE A 532 27.99 36.56 11.75
CA ILE A 532 27.44 37.34 12.88
C ILE A 532 28.50 37.52 13.96
N ARG A 533 29.17 36.43 14.36
CA ARG A 533 30.25 36.45 15.35
C ARG A 533 31.38 37.40 14.93
N ALA A 534 31.81 37.34 13.67
CA ALA A 534 32.86 38.19 13.14
C ALA A 534 32.47 39.68 13.12
N HIS A 535 31.25 40.02 12.70
CA HIS A 535 30.76 41.40 12.75
C HIS A 535 30.66 41.92 14.18
N ALA A 536 30.06 41.14 15.09
CA ALA A 536 29.92 41.51 16.49
C ALA A 536 31.30 41.73 17.14
N THR A 537 32.28 40.86 16.89
CA THR A 537 33.66 41.03 17.38
C THR A 537 34.30 42.30 16.82
N ASN A 538 34.11 42.60 15.54
CA ASN A 538 34.60 43.85 14.94
C ASN A 538 33.95 45.08 15.57
N TYR A 539 32.68 45.02 15.96
CA TYR A 539 31.99 46.15 16.61
C TYR A 539 32.56 46.45 18.00
N LEU A 540 32.97 45.42 18.77
CA LEU A 540 33.71 45.61 20.03
C LEU A 540 35.04 46.34 19.81
N LEU A 541 35.78 45.94 18.75
CA LEU A 541 37.04 46.59 18.40
C LEU A 541 36.81 48.04 17.96
N GLU A 542 35.82 48.30 17.11
CA GLU A 542 35.45 49.65 16.67
C GLU A 542 35.11 50.55 17.87
N GLU A 543 34.34 50.05 18.84
CA GLU A 543 33.99 50.79 20.05
C GLU A 543 35.24 51.16 20.86
N ALA A 544 36.12 50.19 21.11
CA ALA A 544 37.37 50.42 21.83
C ALA A 544 38.29 51.42 21.11
N PHE A 545 38.47 51.28 19.78
CA PHE A 545 39.32 52.19 19.00
C PHE A 545 38.79 53.62 18.96
N LEU A 546 37.47 53.81 18.90
CA LEU A 546 36.85 55.14 18.94
C LEU A 546 37.10 55.85 20.27
N ASP A 547 37.05 55.14 21.40
CA ASP A 547 37.37 55.71 22.72
C ASP A 547 38.83 56.16 22.84
N MET A 548 39.71 55.54 22.07
CA MET A 548 41.14 55.82 22.08
C MET A 548 41.59 56.76 20.95
N GLU A 549 40.72 57.13 20.02
CA GLU A 549 41.08 57.86 18.78
C GLU A 549 41.80 59.18 19.06
N CYS A 550 41.33 59.93 20.07
CA CYS A 550 41.97 61.19 20.46
C CYS A 550 43.40 60.98 20.99
N HIS A 551 43.65 59.88 21.70
CA HIS A 551 44.96 59.53 22.23
C HIS A 551 45.88 58.95 21.15
N PHE A 552 45.33 58.20 20.19
CA PHE A 552 46.07 57.76 19.01
C PHE A 552 46.54 58.94 18.14
N ASN A 553 45.69 59.96 17.98
CA ASN A 553 46.03 61.18 17.23
C ASN A 553 47.11 62.04 17.90
N ASP A 554 47.30 61.90 19.22
CA ASP A 554 48.37 62.57 19.95
C ASP A 554 49.73 61.85 19.78
N LEU A 555 49.77 60.58 19.34
CA LEU A 555 51.02 59.84 19.09
C LEU A 555 51.79 60.45 17.91
N PHE A 556 53.12 60.38 17.97
CA PHE A 556 54.02 60.98 16.97
C PHE A 556 53.90 62.52 16.84
N THR A 557 53.27 63.19 17.80
CA THR A 557 53.21 64.65 17.89
C THR A 557 54.16 65.20 18.97
N LEU A 558 54.31 66.52 19.06
CA LEU A 558 55.09 67.19 20.12
C LEU A 558 54.56 66.87 21.54
N LYS A 559 53.26 66.58 21.69
CA LYS A 559 52.68 66.20 22.99
C LYS A 559 53.21 64.85 23.48
N TRP A 560 53.41 63.90 22.56
CA TRP A 560 53.93 62.57 22.88
C TRP A 560 55.41 62.59 23.29
N LEU A 561 56.21 63.49 22.73
CA LEU A 561 57.62 63.65 23.11
C LEU A 561 57.80 64.20 24.54
N GLY A 562 56.78 64.87 25.09
CA GLY A 562 56.83 65.49 26.42
C GLY A 562 56.02 64.78 27.51
N SER A 563 55.25 63.75 27.20
CA SER A 563 54.35 63.08 28.16
C SER A 563 53.97 61.66 27.72
N THR A 564 53.95 60.72 28.67
CA THR A 564 53.49 59.33 28.46
C THR A 564 51.99 59.14 28.61
N ILE A 565 51.25 60.18 29.04
CA ILE A 565 49.83 60.10 29.40
C ILE A 565 48.99 59.45 28.30
N SER A 566 49.20 59.81 27.02
CA SER A 566 48.43 59.21 25.92
C SER A 566 48.66 57.71 25.77
N VAL A 567 49.89 57.23 26.01
CA VAL A 567 50.22 55.79 25.96
C VAL A 567 49.68 55.05 27.17
N ASP A 568 49.82 55.64 28.36
CA ASP A 568 49.33 55.06 29.62
C ASP A 568 47.80 54.92 29.60
N THR A 569 47.07 55.94 29.12
CA THR A 569 45.62 55.88 28.97
C THR A 569 45.18 54.82 27.97
N ILE A 570 45.84 54.71 26.80
CA ILE A 570 45.55 53.65 25.82
C ILE A 570 45.73 52.26 26.46
N CYS A 571 46.80 52.04 27.22
CA CYS A 571 47.06 50.76 27.87
C CYS A 571 45.99 50.41 28.92
N VAL A 572 45.60 51.38 29.76
CA VAL A 572 44.58 51.18 30.79
C VAL A 572 43.21 50.94 30.17
N THR A 573 42.80 51.74 29.18
CA THR A 573 41.52 51.57 28.49
C THR A 573 41.43 50.21 27.79
N LEU A 574 42.49 49.76 27.11
CA LEU A 574 42.54 48.41 26.54
C LEU A 574 42.43 47.32 27.62
N LEU A 575 43.12 47.48 28.75
CA LEU A 575 43.03 46.52 29.86
C LEU A 575 41.60 46.41 30.39
N ASP A 576 40.87 47.52 30.51
CA ASP A 576 39.47 47.52 30.96
C ASP A 576 38.56 46.79 29.95
N TYR A 577 38.70 47.08 28.65
CA TYR A 577 37.96 46.37 27.59
C TYR A 577 38.30 44.87 27.57
N PHE A 578 39.57 44.50 27.72
CA PHE A 578 39.99 43.10 27.78
C PHE A 578 39.46 42.38 29.03
N GLN A 579 39.39 43.05 30.18
CA GLN A 579 38.77 42.46 31.37
C GLN A 579 37.28 42.18 31.16
N VAL A 580 36.55 43.07 30.50
CA VAL A 580 35.13 42.88 30.18
C VAL A 580 34.92 41.79 29.12
N CYS A 581 35.81 41.66 28.13
CA CYS A 581 35.65 40.70 27.03
C CYS A 581 36.20 39.29 27.31
N PHE A 582 37.20 39.13 28.18
CA PHE A 582 37.87 37.85 28.42
C PHE A 582 37.57 37.21 29.79
N TYR A 583 37.15 38.00 30.78
CA TYR A 583 36.88 37.51 32.14
C TYR A 583 35.39 37.50 32.51
N LYS A 584 34.51 37.89 31.58
CA LYS A 584 33.04 37.84 31.67
C LYS A 584 32.48 37.50 30.29
#